data_AF-A0A0H3X0I4-F1
#
_entry.id   AF-A0A0H3X0I4-F1
#
_cell.length_a   1.000
_cell.length_b   1.000
_cell.length_c   1.000
_cell.angle_alpha   90.00
_cell.angle_beta   90.00
_cell.angle_gamma   90.00
#
_symmetry.space_group_name_H-M   'P 1'
#
loop_
_entity.id
_entity.type
_entity.pdbx_description
1 polymer ?
#
loop_
_entity_poly.entity_id
_entity_poly.type
_entity_poly.pdbx_seq_one_letter_code
_entity_poly.pdbx_strand_id
1 'polypeptide(L)'
;MLREQNNTSPITGLQITDPVLDHCHKTGCIRAVLNRWENAVLGRLENWASRLGGGVDPIKFLRGVADYLEFHQQFPSNVLHPTYKTEDQKRDLRNKKAREARRKARIAGGCADA
;
A
#
# COMPACT_ATOMS: atom_id res chain seq x y z
N MET A 1 13.23 11.16 24.50
CA MET A 1 12.24 10.59 23.55
C MET A 1 12.35 9.08 23.32
N LEU A 2 13.36 8.53 22.61
CA LEU A 2 13.37 7.06 22.35
C LEU A 2 13.29 6.19 23.62
N ARG A 3 14.02 6.58 24.67
CA ARG A 3 13.94 5.93 25.99
C ARG A 3 12.58 6.12 26.67
N GLU A 4 12.01 7.32 26.61
CA GLU A 4 10.65 7.62 27.15
C GLU A 4 9.56 6.82 26.43
N GLN A 5 9.75 6.54 25.14
CA GLN A 5 8.87 5.71 24.33
C GLN A 5 9.10 4.21 24.54
N ASN A 6 9.96 3.80 25.48
CA ASN A 6 10.32 2.39 25.72
C ASN A 6 10.75 1.66 24.43
N ASN A 7 11.49 2.33 23.55
CA ASN A 7 11.87 1.83 22.21
C ASN A 7 10.67 1.34 21.37
N THR A 8 9.47 1.91 21.56
CA THR A 8 8.24 1.48 20.87
C THR A 8 7.67 2.64 20.06
N SER A 9 7.24 2.36 18.84
CA SER A 9 6.60 3.32 17.95
C SER A 9 5.20 3.67 18.48
N PRO A 10 4.83 4.95 18.55
CA PRO A 10 3.53 5.39 19.01
C PRO A 10 2.42 5.20 17.95
N ILE A 11 2.76 4.99 16.68
CA ILE A 11 1.75 4.77 15.62
C ILE A 11 1.46 3.28 15.46
N THR A 12 2.51 2.45 15.45
CA THR A 12 2.40 1.02 15.13
C THR A 12 2.42 0.11 16.34
N GLY A 13 2.91 0.59 17.50
CA GLY A 13 3.17 -0.24 18.68
C GLY A 13 4.34 -1.22 18.51
N LEU A 14 5.07 -1.14 17.39
CA LEU A 14 6.21 -2.02 17.12
C LEU A 14 7.51 -1.46 17.73
N GLN A 15 8.49 -2.33 17.96
CA GLN A 15 9.80 -1.91 18.42
C GLN A 15 10.50 -1.01 17.38
N ILE A 16 11.21 0.02 17.84
CA ILE A 16 12.01 0.92 17.02
C ILE A 16 13.42 0.34 16.90
N THR A 17 13.80 -0.03 15.67
CA THR A 17 15.11 -0.63 15.36
C THR A 17 15.99 0.30 14.52
N ASP A 18 15.40 1.13 13.65
CA ASP A 18 16.07 2.18 12.87
C ASP A 18 15.45 3.54 13.21
N PRO A 19 15.89 4.19 14.30
CA PRO A 19 15.24 5.36 14.85
C PRO A 19 15.47 6.61 13.99
N VAL A 20 14.38 7.31 13.68
CA VAL A 20 14.40 8.64 13.06
C VAL A 20 13.51 9.60 13.85
N LEU A 21 13.88 10.88 13.85
CA LEU A 21 13.16 11.92 14.58
C LEU A 21 12.09 12.57 13.69
N ASP A 22 10.82 12.33 14.02
CA ASP A 22 9.68 12.93 13.34
C ASP A 22 9.36 14.32 13.90
N HIS A 23 8.96 15.24 13.03
CA HIS A 23 8.65 16.61 13.40
C HIS A 23 7.56 17.20 12.49
N CYS A 24 6.80 18.16 13.03
CA CYS A 24 5.78 18.87 12.27
C CYS A 24 6.44 19.85 11.29
N HIS A 25 6.23 19.67 9.98
CA HIS A 25 6.79 20.56 8.94
C HIS A 25 6.23 22.00 8.96
N LYS A 26 5.16 22.27 9.71
CA LYS A 26 4.58 23.62 9.84
C LYS A 26 5.14 24.40 11.02
N THR A 27 5.30 23.74 12.17
CA THR A 27 5.73 24.40 13.42
C THR A 27 7.18 24.13 13.78
N GLY A 28 7.81 23.12 13.17
CA GLY A 28 9.15 22.63 13.52
C GLY A 28 9.19 21.81 14.81
N CYS A 29 8.07 21.65 15.52
CA CYS A 29 8.05 20.91 16.78
C CYS A 29 8.29 19.41 16.54
N ILE A 30 9.19 18.83 17.32
CA ILE A 30 9.42 17.39 17.36
C ILE A 30 8.15 16.70 17.86
N ARG A 31 7.75 15.60 17.20
CA ARG A 31 6.56 14.81 17.56
C ARG A 31 6.95 13.55 18.33
N ALA A 32 7.77 12.69 17.74
CA ALA A 32 8.22 11.43 18.33
C ALA A 32 9.43 10.85 17.59
N VAL A 33 10.02 9.79 18.12
CA VAL A 33 10.95 8.91 17.39
C VAL A 33 10.15 7.77 16.76
N LEU A 34 10.34 7.54 15.46
CA LEU A 34 9.67 6.49 14.68
C LEU A 34 10.71 5.57 14.02
N ASN A 35 10.26 4.44 13.46
CA ASN A 35 11.10 3.71 12.50
C ASN A 35 11.21 4.50 11.18
N ARG A 36 12.35 4.41 10.48
CA ARG A 36 12.56 5.11 9.20
C ARG A 36 11.46 4.86 8.16
N TRP A 37 11.06 3.60 7.99
CA TRP A 37 10.04 3.21 7.01
C TRP A 37 8.67 3.80 7.38
N GLU A 38 8.34 3.82 8.67
CA GLU A 38 7.10 4.35 9.22
C GLU A 38 7.02 5.86 9.00
N ASN A 39 8.09 6.58 9.31
CA ASN A 39 8.20 8.02 9.07
C ASN A 39 8.04 8.35 7.57
N ALA A 40 8.62 7.55 6.69
CA ALA A 40 8.48 7.74 5.24
C ALA A 40 7.04 7.48 4.74
N VAL A 41 6.33 6.52 5.32
CA VAL A 41 4.90 6.28 5.03
C VAL A 41 4.04 7.43 5.56
N LEU A 42 4.27 7.87 6.81
CA LEU A 42 3.56 8.99 7.41
C LEU A 42 3.66 10.25 6.54
N GLY A 43 4.87 10.62 6.10
CA GLY A 43 5.06 11.77 5.23
C GLY A 43 4.30 11.67 3.89
N ARG A 44 4.18 10.46 3.32
CA ARG A 44 3.34 10.24 2.14
C ARG A 44 1.87 10.41 2.45
N LEU A 45 1.37 9.85 3.55
CA LEU A 45 -0.03 9.99 3.96
C LEU A 45 -0.40 11.45 4.20
N GLU A 46 0.43 12.21 4.92
CA GLU A 46 0.21 13.65 5.15
C GLU A 46 0.19 14.42 3.83
N ASN A 47 1.13 14.13 2.93
CA ASN A 47 1.17 14.78 1.62
C ASN A 47 -0.08 14.47 0.78
N TRP A 48 -0.51 13.21 0.70
CA TRP A 48 -1.70 12.83 -0.05
C TRP A 48 -2.98 13.39 0.57
N ALA A 49 -3.10 13.32 1.91
CA ALA A 49 -4.27 13.83 2.61
C ALA A 49 -4.39 15.36 2.48
N SER A 50 -3.27 16.09 2.40
CA SER A 50 -3.31 17.54 2.12
C SER A 50 -3.81 17.90 0.72
N ARG A 51 -3.83 16.95 -0.22
CA ARG A 51 -4.31 17.14 -1.61
C ARG A 51 -5.79 16.79 -1.77
N LEU A 52 -6.48 16.43 -0.69
CA LEU A 52 -7.91 16.13 -0.74
C LEU A 52 -8.69 17.38 -1.18
N GLY A 53 -9.61 17.18 -2.13
CA GLY A 53 -10.55 18.21 -2.57
C GLY A 53 -11.77 18.34 -1.65
N GLY A 54 -12.61 19.35 -1.91
CA GLY A 54 -13.94 19.44 -1.27
C GLY A 54 -13.94 19.90 0.19
N GLY A 55 -12.85 20.50 0.69
CA GLY A 55 -12.79 21.06 2.06
C GLY A 55 -12.80 20.01 3.17
N VAL A 56 -12.47 18.75 2.84
CA VAL A 56 -12.41 17.66 3.80
C VAL A 56 -11.16 17.81 4.68
N ASP A 57 -11.34 17.75 6.00
CA ASP A 57 -10.22 17.69 6.94
C ASP A 57 -9.41 16.39 6.71
N PRO A 58 -8.09 16.50 6.40
CA PRO A 58 -7.20 15.36 6.23
C PRO A 58 -7.26 14.32 7.35
N ILE A 59 -7.35 14.76 8.61
CA ILE A 59 -7.33 13.84 9.75
C ILE A 59 -8.66 13.08 9.84
N LYS A 60 -9.78 13.78 9.66
CA LYS A 60 -11.11 13.15 9.58
C LYS A 60 -11.18 12.13 8.46
N PHE A 61 -10.59 12.42 7.30
CA PHE A 61 -10.53 11.49 6.19
C PHE A 61 -9.74 10.22 6.54
N LEU A 62 -8.53 10.35 7.09
CA LEU A 62 -7.70 9.20 7.44
C LEU A 62 -8.37 8.28 8.48
N ARG A 63 -9.07 8.85 9.46
CA ARG A 63 -9.89 8.07 10.42
C ARG A 63 -11.03 7.34 9.70
N GLY A 64 -11.78 8.05 8.86
CA GLY A 64 -12.87 7.44 8.09
C GLY A 64 -12.40 6.34 7.12
N VAL A 65 -11.18 6.43 6.59
CA VAL A 65 -10.57 5.37 5.78
C VAL A 65 -10.32 4.12 6.62
N ALA A 66 -9.78 4.25 7.84
CA ALA A 66 -9.59 3.12 8.73
C ALA A 66 -10.93 2.43 9.05
N ASP A 67 -11.91 3.21 9.51
CA ASP A 67 -13.25 2.71 9.84
C ASP A 67 -13.93 2.04 8.63
N TYR A 68 -13.83 2.63 7.44
CA TYR A 68 -14.41 2.10 6.21
C TYR A 68 -13.78 0.76 5.82
N LEU A 69 -12.45 0.64 5.90
CA LEU A 69 -11.74 -0.58 5.56
C LEU A 69 -12.04 -1.71 6.57
N GLU A 70 -12.05 -1.40 7.87
CA GLU A 70 -12.42 -2.37 8.90
C GLU A 70 -13.85 -2.88 8.72
N PHE A 71 -14.81 -1.98 8.47
CA PHE A 71 -16.20 -2.35 8.21
C PHE A 71 -16.31 -3.32 7.02
N HIS A 72 -15.65 -3.04 5.90
CA HIS A 72 -15.77 -3.89 4.70
C HIS A 72 -14.96 -5.19 4.80
N GLN A 73 -13.97 -5.28 5.69
CA GLN A 73 -13.33 -6.54 6.04
C GLN A 73 -14.29 -7.43 6.83
N GLN A 74 -15.04 -6.85 7.78
CA GLN A 74 -16.01 -7.58 8.59
C GLN A 74 -17.32 -7.89 7.83
N PHE A 75 -17.75 -6.97 6.96
CA PHE A 75 -19.01 -7.02 6.23
C PHE A 75 -18.78 -6.81 4.72
N PRO A 76 -18.13 -7.75 4.02
CA PRO A 76 -17.90 -7.64 2.59
C PRO A 76 -19.22 -7.74 1.81
N SER A 77 -19.39 -6.91 0.78
CA SER A 77 -20.60 -6.91 -0.06
C SER A 77 -20.77 -8.20 -0.88
N ASN A 78 -19.73 -9.02 -1.00
CA ASN A 78 -19.65 -10.21 -1.87
C ASN A 78 -19.94 -9.94 -3.36
N VAL A 79 -20.03 -8.67 -3.76
CA VAL A 79 -20.16 -8.25 -5.16
C VAL A 79 -18.77 -8.02 -5.72
N LEU A 80 -18.39 -8.84 -6.70
CA LEU A 80 -17.13 -8.66 -7.42
C LEU A 80 -17.27 -7.53 -8.45
N HIS A 81 -16.26 -6.66 -8.53
CA HIS A 81 -16.18 -5.68 -9.59
C HIS A 81 -16.21 -6.37 -10.97
N PRO A 82 -16.90 -5.85 -12.00
CA PRO A 82 -17.03 -6.53 -13.30
C PRO A 82 -15.71 -6.88 -13.99
N THR A 83 -14.64 -6.12 -13.71
CA THR A 83 -13.29 -6.41 -14.25
C THR A 83 -12.41 -7.24 -13.32
N TYR A 84 -12.90 -7.56 -12.11
CA TYR A 84 -12.20 -8.45 -11.20
C TYR A 84 -12.21 -9.86 -11.79
N LYS A 85 -11.01 -10.40 -11.99
CA LYS A 85 -10.84 -11.74 -12.51
C LYS A 85 -10.77 -12.71 -11.35
N THR A 86 -11.59 -13.75 -11.40
CA THR A 86 -11.46 -14.87 -10.46
C THR A 86 -10.09 -15.54 -10.63
N GLU A 87 -9.67 -16.32 -9.65
CA GLU A 87 -8.38 -17.02 -9.74
C GLU A 87 -8.31 -17.96 -10.95
N ASP A 88 -9.43 -18.58 -11.31
CA ASP A 88 -9.54 -19.39 -12.52
C ASP A 88 -9.34 -18.55 -13.79
N GLN A 89 -9.99 -17.40 -13.89
CA GLN A 89 -9.81 -16.48 -15.03
C GLN A 89 -8.37 -15.94 -15.11
N LYS A 90 -7.74 -15.65 -13.95
CA LYS A 90 -6.32 -15.28 -13.91
C LYS A 90 -5.43 -16.44 -14.38
N ARG A 91 -5.72 -17.68 -13.96
CA ARG A 91 -5.01 -18.89 -14.39
C ARG A 91 -5.13 -19.10 -15.90
N ASP A 92 -6.34 -18.96 -16.45
CA ASP A 92 -6.58 -19.13 -17.89
C ASP A 92 -5.84 -18.09 -18.72
N LEU A 93 -5.79 -16.83 -18.26
CA LEU A 93 -4.99 -15.80 -18.91
C LEU A 93 -3.49 -16.09 -18.87
N ARG A 94 -2.96 -16.58 -17.74
CA ARG A 94 -1.56 -17.02 -17.66
C ARG A 94 -1.28 -18.16 -18.63
N ASN A 95 -2.17 -19.15 -18.68
CA ASN A 95 -2.05 -20.30 -19.57
C ASN A 95 -2.16 -19.90 -21.05
N LYS A 96 -3.04 -18.95 -21.39
CA LYS A 96 -3.15 -18.40 -22.75
C LYS A 96 -1.86 -17.71 -23.16
N LYS A 97 -1.31 -16.82 -22.31
CA LYS A 97 -0.04 -16.14 -22.55
C LYS A 97 1.13 -17.12 -22.71
N ALA A 98 1.21 -18.15 -21.85
CA ALA A 98 2.24 -19.18 -21.95
C ALA A 98 2.13 -19.99 -23.26
N ARG A 99 0.91 -20.35 -23.69
CA ARG A 99 0.67 -21.02 -24.97
C ARG A 99 1.09 -20.16 -26.16
N GLU A 100 0.76 -18.87 -26.13
CA GLU A 100 1.16 -17.93 -27.19
C GLU A 100 2.67 -17.72 -27.25
N ALA A 101 3.34 -17.59 -26.10
CA ALA A 101 4.80 -17.48 -26.03
C ALA A 101 5.49 -18.73 -26.59
N ARG A 102 5.03 -19.94 -26.20
CA ARG A 102 5.54 -21.21 -26.75
C ARG A 102 5.32 -21.32 -28.25
N ARG A 103 4.15 -20.90 -28.76
CA ARG A 103 3.86 -20.87 -30.20
C ARG A 103 4.81 -19.95 -30.94
N LYS A 104 5.04 -18.73 -30.42
CA LYS A 104 5.99 -17.76 -31.01
C LYS A 104 7.42 -18.31 -31.01
N ALA A 105 7.88 -18.88 -29.90
CA ALA A 105 9.20 -19.49 -29.81
C ALA A 105 9.38 -20.65 -30.80
N ARG A 106 8.36 -21.49 -30.98
CA ARG A 106 8.38 -22.57 -31.99
C ARG A 106 8.46 -22.05 -33.42
N ILE A 107 7.70 -20.99 -33.74
CA ILE A 107 7.75 -20.37 -35.08
C ILE A 107 9.12 -19.72 -35.32
N ALA A 108 9.68 -19.05 -34.32
CA ALA A 108 11.01 -18.44 -34.42
C ALA A 108 12.13 -19.49 -34.53
N GLY A 109 12.03 -20.60 -33.80
CA GLY A 109 13.00 -21.70 -33.87
C GLY A 109 12.91 -22.51 -35.16
N GLY A 110 11.71 -22.71 -35.71
CA GLY A 110 11.51 -23.44 -36.97
C GLY A 110 11.95 -22.68 -38.23
N CYS A 111 12.36 -21.41 -38.11
CA CYS A 111 12.87 -20.62 -39.23
C CYS A 111 14.42 -20.62 -39.31
N ALA A 112 15.11 -21.27 -38.36
CA ALA A 112 16.57 -21.37 -38.33
C ALA A 112 17.11 -22.65 -39.00
N ASP A 113 16.23 -23.61 -39.32
CA ASP A 113 16.58 -24.94 -39.86
C ASP A 113 16.02 -25.19 -41.29
N ALA A 114 15.67 -24.13 -42.04
CA ALA A 114 15.21 -24.20 -43.44
C ALA A 114 15.98 -23.19 -44.30
#